data_AF-A0AAD8KBG6-F1
#
_entry.id   AF-A0AAD8KBG6-F1
#
_cell.length_a   1.000
_cell.length_b   1.000
_cell.length_c   1.000
_cell.angle_alpha   90.00
_cell.angle_beta   90.00
_cell.angle_gamma   90.00
#
_symmetry.space_group_name_H-M   'P 1'
#
loop_
_entity.id
_entity.type
_entity.pdbx_description
1 polymer ?
#
loop_
_entity_poly.entity_id
_entity_poly.type
_entity_poly.pdbx_seq_one_letter_code
_entity_poly.pdbx_strand_id
1 'polypeptide(L)'
;MKINICPIAHALPLRYLPFVKILKQLGLHDTLSISSAMMFLSGRRQKSLNPNELRAVIKILNFICNEIEQQKADRSDWESELRVPDIDCKLVCPNLCVYIDPFGSQYVKYIDSSKLKLVHHDVSERLCLAFGIRKLSDVVVEELDSVVHLQTSSEEIGTVSLAAVRLKLLSRSFQVAVSSFVDNFSSITPGFKNQDFLTIERSLHLVAERLQFVESIYTRVHVTCASSMVPEWERESRLYYVHRSNACMLIAKPPSYVRVLDLVASVVSHVLGSPVPLPIGSLLLCPHDSETDVVKILKLSSHERKMGVSPRGDMLPQDAIKQVHTTLLCRICFTSEIDITSIPCGHVMCHQCSSDISHCPFCRVQISTTIRIYLS
;
A
#
# COMPACT_ATOMS: atom_id res chain seq x y z
N MET A 1 -0.55 -14.66 45.67
CA MET A 1 -0.73 -14.40 44.22
C MET A 1 0.45 -15.02 43.49
N LYS A 2 0.29 -16.16 42.80
CA LYS A 2 1.38 -16.78 42.02
C LYS A 2 1.55 -15.98 40.73
N ILE A 3 2.70 -15.34 40.55
CA ILE A 3 3.02 -14.59 39.32
C ILE A 3 3.44 -15.61 38.27
N ASN A 4 2.63 -15.86 37.25
CA ASN A 4 3.02 -16.74 36.14
C ASN A 4 3.99 -15.99 35.21
N ILE A 5 5.26 -16.36 35.23
CA ILE A 5 6.35 -15.70 34.47
C ILE A 5 6.52 -16.32 33.07
N CYS A 6 5.84 -17.43 32.78
CA CYS A 6 5.97 -18.17 31.52
C CYS A 6 5.85 -17.32 30.24
N PRO A 7 4.95 -16.31 30.15
CA PRO A 7 4.83 -15.48 28.95
C PRO A 7 6.07 -14.64 28.64
N ILE A 8 6.88 -14.32 29.67
CA ILE A 8 8.06 -13.43 29.57
C ILE A 8 9.36 -14.25 29.59
N ALA A 9 9.28 -15.56 29.90
CA ALA A 9 10.44 -16.47 29.98
C ALA A 9 11.34 -16.41 28.74
N HIS A 10 10.75 -16.32 27.55
CA HIS A 10 11.43 -16.26 26.26
C HIS A 10 12.11 -14.91 25.97
N ALA A 11 11.85 -13.90 26.80
CA ALA A 11 12.46 -12.57 26.73
C ALA A 11 13.51 -12.34 27.83
N LEU A 12 13.77 -13.33 28.70
CA LEU A 12 14.75 -13.22 29.77
C LEU A 12 16.18 -13.18 29.20
N PRO A 13 16.99 -12.18 29.56
CA PRO A 13 18.41 -12.15 29.20
C PRO A 13 19.19 -13.37 29.71
N LEU A 14 20.24 -13.79 28.98
CA LEU A 14 21.07 -14.96 29.30
C LEU A 14 21.67 -14.93 30.73
N ARG A 15 21.88 -13.74 31.31
CA ARG A 15 22.32 -13.56 32.71
C ARG A 15 21.38 -14.18 33.75
N TYR A 16 20.13 -14.49 33.39
CA TYR A 16 19.16 -15.13 34.29
C TYR A 16 19.20 -16.67 34.23
N LEU A 17 20.02 -17.26 33.35
CA LEU A 17 20.19 -18.72 33.24
C LEU A 17 20.56 -19.40 34.57
N PRO A 18 21.43 -18.84 35.43
CA PRO A 18 21.75 -19.45 36.73
C PRO A 18 20.55 -19.58 37.66
N PHE A 19 19.52 -18.76 37.48
CA PHE A 19 18.34 -18.68 38.35
C PHE A 19 17.13 -19.47 37.82
N VAL A 20 17.28 -20.23 36.72
CA VAL A 20 16.17 -20.96 36.09
C VAL A 20 15.45 -21.90 37.05
N LYS A 21 16.16 -22.54 37.99
CA LYS A 21 15.53 -23.41 39.01
C LYS A 21 14.54 -22.66 39.90
N ILE A 22 14.90 -21.44 40.32
CA ILE A 22 14.04 -20.57 41.14
C ILE A 22 12.87 -20.06 40.27
N LEU A 23 13.15 -19.69 39.02
CA LEU A 23 12.12 -19.23 38.10
C LEU A 23 11.09 -20.33 37.78
N LYS A 24 11.52 -21.60 37.66
CA LYS A 24 10.61 -22.75 37.51
C LYS A 24 9.69 -22.91 38.72
N GLN A 25 10.21 -22.72 39.94
CA GLN A 25 9.39 -22.73 41.16
C GLN A 25 8.38 -21.57 41.22
N LEU A 26 8.67 -20.46 40.53
CA LEU A 26 7.76 -19.32 40.37
C LEU A 26 6.78 -19.49 39.19
N GLY A 27 6.81 -20.61 38.45
CA GLY A 27 5.88 -20.90 37.36
C GLY A 27 6.42 -20.63 35.96
N LEU A 28 7.74 -20.60 35.77
CA LEU A 28 8.36 -20.60 34.43
C LEU A 28 8.25 -22.03 33.84
N HIS A 29 7.55 -22.17 32.71
CA HIS A 29 7.53 -23.42 31.95
C HIS A 29 8.58 -23.40 30.84
N ASP A 30 9.04 -24.59 30.42
CA ASP A 30 10.09 -24.78 29.41
C ASP A 30 9.60 -24.48 27.97
N THR A 31 8.28 -24.46 27.75
CA THR A 31 7.65 -24.15 26.46
C THR A 31 6.47 -23.19 26.66
N LEU A 32 6.33 -22.22 25.75
CA LEU A 32 5.14 -21.35 25.71
C LEU A 32 3.94 -22.18 25.25
N SER A 33 2.84 -22.18 26.00
CA SER A 33 1.57 -22.74 25.52
C SER A 33 0.63 -21.64 25.01
N ILE A 34 -0.29 -21.99 24.11
CA ILE A 34 -1.29 -21.04 23.58
C ILE A 34 -2.11 -20.44 24.72
N SER A 35 -2.57 -21.25 25.69
CA SER A 35 -3.34 -20.77 26.84
C SER A 35 -2.55 -19.76 27.69
N SER A 36 -1.25 -19.99 27.90
CA SER A 36 -0.39 -19.06 28.64
C SER A 36 -0.15 -17.75 27.88
N ALA A 37 -0.01 -17.83 26.56
CA ALA A 37 0.10 -16.68 25.68
C ALA A 37 -1.18 -15.83 25.68
N MET A 38 -2.35 -16.46 25.58
CA MET A 38 -3.65 -15.76 25.60
C MET A 38 -3.92 -15.09 26.94
N MET A 39 -3.61 -15.76 28.06
CA MET A 39 -3.71 -15.16 29.39
C MET A 39 -2.87 -13.87 29.52
N PHE A 40 -1.69 -13.84 28.92
CA PHE A 40 -0.83 -12.65 28.91
C PHE A 40 -1.43 -11.49 28.10
N LEU A 41 -1.95 -11.79 26.90
CA LEU A 41 -2.59 -10.80 26.04
C LEU A 41 -3.88 -10.25 26.68
N SER A 42 -4.68 -11.12 27.29
CA SER A 42 -5.96 -10.78 27.94
C SER A 42 -5.79 -10.00 29.24
N GLY A 43 -4.67 -10.15 29.96
CA GLY A 43 -4.41 -9.49 31.24
C GLY A 43 -4.02 -8.01 31.14
N ARG A 44 -3.75 -7.49 29.93
CA ARG A 44 -3.22 -6.13 29.71
C ARG A 44 -4.23 -5.17 29.08
N ARG A 45 -5.45 -5.20 29.61
CA ARG A 45 -6.54 -4.33 29.17
C ARG A 45 -6.21 -2.90 29.59
N GLN A 46 -6.08 -1.97 28.63
CA GLN A 46 -6.04 -0.50 28.78
C GLN A 46 -4.70 0.24 28.86
N LYS A 47 -3.55 -0.38 29.18
CA LYS A 47 -2.26 0.35 29.19
C LYS A 47 -1.56 0.25 27.84
N SER A 48 -1.06 1.38 27.33
CA SER A 48 -0.18 1.39 26.14
C SER A 48 1.11 0.63 26.44
N LEU A 49 1.49 -0.24 25.52
CA LEU A 49 2.69 -1.08 25.62
C LEU A 49 3.93 -0.23 25.40
N ASN A 50 4.93 -0.39 26.26
CA ASN A 50 6.26 0.16 25.98
C ASN A 50 6.99 -0.65 24.87
N PRO A 51 8.10 -0.15 24.30
CA PRO A 51 8.78 -0.82 23.19
C PRO A 51 9.22 -2.28 23.45
N ASN A 52 9.62 -2.60 24.68
CA ASN A 52 10.01 -3.97 25.05
C ASN A 52 8.79 -4.89 25.16
N GLU A 53 7.68 -4.37 25.68
CA GLU A 53 6.42 -5.09 25.80
C GLU A 53 5.80 -5.33 24.42
N LEU A 54 5.82 -4.34 23.54
CA LEU A 54 5.39 -4.49 22.15
C LEU A 54 6.20 -5.59 21.46
N ARG A 55 7.53 -5.56 21.57
CA ARG A 55 8.39 -6.61 21.01
C ARG A 55 8.06 -8.00 21.56
N ALA A 56 7.76 -8.11 22.85
CA ALA A 56 7.35 -9.37 23.46
C ALA A 56 6.00 -9.85 22.91
N VAL A 57 5.01 -8.95 22.78
CA VAL A 57 3.70 -9.23 22.18
C VAL A 57 3.85 -9.72 20.74
N ILE A 58 4.63 -9.03 19.90
CA ILE A 58 4.87 -9.45 18.50
C ILE A 58 5.51 -10.85 18.45
N LYS A 59 6.45 -11.17 19.34
CA LYS A 59 7.02 -12.53 19.43
C LYS A 59 5.99 -13.59 19.81
N ILE A 60 5.11 -13.27 20.77
CA ILE A 60 4.01 -14.15 21.18
C ILE A 60 3.04 -14.38 20.01
N LEU A 61 2.68 -13.32 19.28
CA LEU A 61 1.83 -13.42 18.10
C LEU A 61 2.46 -14.31 17.01
N ASN A 62 3.76 -14.18 16.75
CA ASN A 62 4.47 -15.06 15.83
C ASN A 62 4.45 -16.53 16.29
N PHE A 63 4.61 -16.78 17.59
CA PHE A 63 4.48 -18.13 18.14
C PHE A 63 3.07 -18.71 17.89
N ILE A 64 2.02 -17.95 18.22
CA ILE A 64 0.62 -18.38 17.99
C ILE A 64 0.39 -18.65 16.51
N CYS A 65 0.85 -17.77 15.61
CA CYS A 65 0.73 -17.91 14.16
C CYS A 65 1.37 -19.23 13.67
N ASN A 66 2.56 -19.56 14.15
CA ASN A 66 3.24 -20.80 13.76
C ASN A 66 2.48 -22.05 14.23
N GLU A 67 1.87 -22.03 15.41
CA GLU A 67 1.06 -23.16 15.92
C GLU A 67 -0.23 -23.35 15.12
N ILE A 68 -0.86 -22.27 14.67
CA ILE A 68 -2.05 -22.31 13.79
C ILE A 68 -1.69 -22.93 12.44
N GLU A 69 -0.61 -22.48 11.82
CA GLU A 69 -0.16 -22.98 10.52
C GLU A 69 0.21 -24.47 10.56
N GLN A 70 0.69 -24.96 11.71
CA GLN A 70 1.00 -26.37 11.93
C GLN A 70 -0.25 -27.22 12.25
N GLN A 71 -1.47 -26.67 12.15
CA GLN A 71 -2.75 -27.34 12.42
C GLN A 71 -2.86 -28.01 13.81
N LYS A 72 -2.09 -27.54 14.79
CA LYS A 72 -2.10 -28.10 16.15
C LYS A 72 -3.20 -27.54 17.04
N ALA A 73 -3.88 -26.48 16.61
CA ALA A 73 -4.90 -25.79 17.40
C ALA A 73 -6.08 -25.37 16.52
N ASP A 74 -7.30 -25.65 16.99
CA ASP A 74 -8.52 -25.08 16.42
C ASP A 74 -8.60 -23.58 16.77
N ARG A 75 -9.05 -22.74 15.84
CA ARG A 75 -9.15 -21.28 16.02
C ARG A 75 -10.29 -20.91 16.96
N SER A 76 -11.36 -21.70 16.96
CA SER A 76 -12.64 -21.40 17.62
C SER A 76 -12.49 -21.21 19.15
N ASP A 77 -11.55 -21.92 19.78
CA ASP A 77 -11.38 -21.94 21.23
C ASP A 77 -10.83 -20.64 21.83
N TRP A 78 -10.06 -19.85 21.07
CA TRP A 78 -9.31 -18.71 21.61
C TRP A 78 -9.46 -17.41 20.79
N GLU A 79 -10.19 -17.43 19.67
CA GLU A 79 -10.37 -16.26 18.80
C GLU A 79 -10.95 -15.04 19.54
N SER A 80 -11.85 -15.27 20.49
CA SER A 80 -12.44 -14.21 21.31
C SER A 80 -11.47 -13.57 22.32
N GLU A 81 -10.40 -14.29 22.68
CA GLU A 81 -9.36 -13.84 23.63
C GLU A 81 -8.15 -13.21 22.94
N LEU A 82 -7.94 -13.48 21.65
CA LEU A 82 -6.82 -12.92 20.90
C LEU A 82 -6.87 -11.39 20.91
N ARG A 83 -5.72 -10.77 21.19
CA ARG A 83 -5.55 -9.32 21.09
C ARG A 83 -4.31 -8.98 20.29
N VAL A 84 -4.42 -7.96 19.46
CA VAL A 84 -3.33 -7.42 18.65
C VAL A 84 -3.07 -5.97 19.02
N PRO A 85 -1.82 -5.48 18.91
CA PRO A 85 -1.51 -4.09 19.16
C PRO A 85 -2.05 -3.20 18.04
N ASP A 86 -2.71 -2.11 18.39
CA ASP A 86 -3.04 -1.00 17.49
C ASP A 86 -1.88 0.00 17.35
N ILE A 87 -2.07 1.00 16.50
CA ILE A 87 -1.11 2.10 16.27
C ILE A 87 -0.76 2.92 17.52
N ASP A 88 -1.60 2.88 18.56
CA ASP A 88 -1.39 3.53 19.87
C ASP A 88 -0.71 2.58 20.89
N CYS A 89 -0.22 1.43 20.40
CA CYS A 89 0.35 0.34 21.19
C CYS A 89 -0.62 -0.22 22.24
N LYS A 90 -1.94 -0.19 22.00
CA LYS A 90 -2.96 -0.79 22.87
C LYS A 90 -3.41 -2.13 22.32
N LEU A 91 -3.67 -3.08 23.21
CA LEU A 91 -4.18 -4.39 22.84
C LEU A 91 -5.68 -4.34 22.58
N VAL A 92 -6.08 -4.65 21.35
CA VAL A 92 -7.45 -4.56 20.84
C VAL A 92 -7.86 -5.86 20.15
N CYS A 93 -9.17 -6.08 20.00
CA CYS A 93 -9.69 -7.27 19.31
C CYS A 93 -9.39 -7.20 17.80
N PRO A 94 -8.94 -8.30 17.16
CA PRO A 94 -8.72 -8.36 15.71
C PRO A 94 -9.90 -7.86 14.87
N ASN A 95 -11.14 -8.17 15.28
CA ASN A 95 -12.37 -7.78 14.57
C ASN A 95 -12.64 -6.27 14.57
N LEU A 96 -11.99 -5.50 15.47
CA LEU A 96 -12.10 -4.04 15.54
C LEU A 96 -10.96 -3.34 14.79
N CYS A 97 -10.07 -4.12 14.16
CA CYS A 97 -8.89 -3.61 13.50
C CYS A 97 -8.92 -3.87 12.00
N VAL A 98 -8.22 -3.01 11.27
CA VAL A 98 -7.82 -3.26 9.88
C VAL A 98 -6.32 -3.04 9.75
N TYR A 99 -5.70 -3.79 8.85
CA TYR A 99 -4.31 -3.54 8.49
C TYR A 99 -4.23 -2.76 7.19
N ILE A 100 -3.21 -1.91 7.07
CA ILE A 100 -2.99 -1.06 5.90
C ILE A 100 -2.32 -1.91 4.83
N ASP A 101 -3.11 -2.38 3.89
CA ASP A 101 -2.60 -3.02 2.68
C ASP A 101 -2.13 -1.96 1.67
N PRO A 102 -1.32 -2.35 0.67
CA PRO A 102 -0.77 -1.42 -0.30
C PRO A 102 -1.82 -0.54 -1.01
N PHE A 103 -2.95 -1.12 -1.43
CA PHE A 103 -4.07 -0.37 -2.03
C PHE A 103 -4.82 0.49 -1.02
N GLY A 104 -4.99 -0.04 0.20
CA GLY A 104 -5.62 0.65 1.32
C GLY A 104 -4.87 1.91 1.75
N SER A 105 -3.56 1.99 1.49
CA SER A 105 -2.69 3.06 1.98
C SER A 105 -3.13 4.48 1.58
N GLN A 106 -3.78 4.64 0.43
CA GLN A 106 -4.32 5.93 -0.03
C GLN A 106 -5.53 6.42 0.79
N TYR A 107 -6.21 5.52 1.50
CA TYR A 107 -7.43 5.83 2.25
C TYR A 107 -7.18 6.09 3.74
N VAL A 108 -5.94 5.97 4.22
CA VAL A 108 -5.59 6.13 5.64
C VAL A 108 -6.05 7.48 6.18
N LYS A 109 -6.01 8.54 5.35
CA LYS A 109 -6.44 9.90 5.74
C LYS A 109 -7.92 10.02 6.08
N TYR A 110 -8.78 9.14 5.58
CA TYR A 110 -10.23 9.17 5.85
C TYR A 110 -10.63 8.30 7.04
N ILE A 111 -9.68 7.62 7.69
CA ILE A 111 -9.99 6.72 8.79
C ILE A 111 -10.05 7.49 10.09
N ASP A 112 -11.26 7.56 10.64
CA ASP A 112 -11.48 7.99 12.01
C ASP A 112 -10.99 6.91 12.97
N SER A 113 -9.85 7.20 13.61
CA SER A 113 -9.22 6.35 14.62
C SER A 113 -10.10 6.04 15.84
N SER A 114 -11.20 6.76 16.05
CA SER A 114 -12.17 6.46 17.10
C SER A 114 -13.13 5.32 16.73
N LYS A 115 -13.41 5.14 15.43
CA LYS A 115 -14.38 4.17 14.90
C LYS A 115 -13.73 2.90 14.38
N LEU A 116 -12.54 3.01 13.77
CA LEU A 116 -11.81 1.88 13.21
C LEU A 116 -10.33 1.97 13.61
N LYS A 117 -9.80 0.92 14.23
CA LYS A 117 -8.40 0.89 14.67
C LYS A 117 -7.50 0.36 13.57
N LEU A 118 -6.36 1.02 13.37
CA LEU A 118 -5.29 0.53 12.51
C LEU A 118 -4.38 -0.37 13.35
N VAL A 119 -4.08 -1.56 12.84
CA VAL A 119 -3.11 -2.47 13.46
C VAL A 119 -1.73 -1.81 13.48
N HIS A 120 -0.95 -2.07 14.53
CA HIS A 120 0.43 -1.61 14.63
C HIS A 120 1.29 -2.12 13.46
N HIS A 121 2.17 -1.27 12.93
CA HIS A 121 3.02 -1.58 11.77
C HIS A 121 3.95 -2.78 11.96
N ASP A 122 4.43 -3.04 13.17
CA ASP A 122 5.23 -4.24 13.49
C ASP A 122 4.46 -5.57 13.40
N VAL A 123 3.12 -5.53 13.27
CA VAL A 123 2.32 -6.73 12.99
C VAL A 123 2.34 -6.95 11.48
N SER A 124 3.07 -7.97 11.05
CA SER A 124 3.24 -8.27 9.63
C SER A 124 1.92 -8.71 8.96
N GLU A 125 1.85 -8.57 7.64
CA GLU A 125 0.70 -9.05 6.85
C GLU A 125 0.40 -10.53 7.10
N ARG A 126 1.44 -11.37 7.26
CA ARG A 126 1.28 -12.78 7.61
C ARG A 126 0.48 -12.97 8.90
N LEU A 127 0.78 -12.19 9.94
CA LEU A 127 0.05 -12.22 11.20
C LEU A 127 -1.38 -11.74 11.01
N CYS A 128 -1.58 -10.64 10.27
CA CYS A 128 -2.92 -10.10 10.01
C CYS A 128 -3.83 -11.13 9.33
N LEU A 129 -3.34 -11.80 8.28
CA LEU A 129 -4.07 -12.86 7.58
C LEU A 129 -4.30 -14.08 8.49
N ALA A 130 -3.28 -14.50 9.26
CA ALA A 130 -3.37 -15.59 10.23
C ALA A 130 -4.32 -15.32 11.40
N PHE A 131 -4.70 -14.06 11.64
CA PHE A 131 -5.66 -13.67 12.67
C PHE A 131 -7.00 -13.17 12.12
N GLY A 132 -7.23 -13.29 10.81
CA GLY A 132 -8.50 -12.87 10.19
C GLY A 132 -8.73 -11.35 10.19
N ILE A 133 -7.67 -10.56 10.34
CA ILE A 133 -7.76 -9.10 10.28
C ILE A 133 -7.96 -8.69 8.83
N ARG A 134 -8.99 -7.89 8.57
CA ARG A 134 -9.34 -7.43 7.23
C ARG A 134 -8.38 -6.37 6.70
N LYS A 135 -8.25 -6.31 5.38
CA LYS A 135 -7.53 -5.24 4.68
C LYS A 135 -8.31 -3.93 4.78
N LEU A 136 -7.58 -2.82 4.77
CA LEU A 136 -8.19 -1.50 4.68
C LEU A 136 -8.94 -1.31 3.35
N SER A 137 -8.37 -1.79 2.24
CA SER A 137 -9.02 -1.74 0.92
C SER A 137 -10.34 -2.51 0.83
N ASP A 138 -10.53 -3.56 1.63
CA ASP A 138 -11.78 -4.33 1.66
C ASP A 138 -12.90 -3.53 2.35
N VAL A 139 -12.54 -2.72 3.36
CA VAL A 139 -13.49 -2.00 4.22
C VAL A 139 -13.89 -0.63 3.66
N VAL A 140 -13.01 0.01 2.90
CA VAL A 140 -13.24 1.36 2.33
C VAL A 140 -13.84 1.27 0.95
N VAL A 141 -15.06 1.79 0.77
CA VAL A 141 -15.77 1.83 -0.50
C VAL A 141 -15.72 3.27 -1.05
N GLU A 142 -15.27 3.41 -2.29
CA GLU A 142 -15.25 4.68 -3.02
C GLU A 142 -16.27 4.64 -4.16
N GLU A 143 -17.28 5.51 -4.10
CA GLU A 143 -18.37 5.61 -5.07
C GLU A 143 -18.31 6.95 -5.83
N LEU A 144 -18.77 6.93 -7.08
CA LEU A 144 -18.91 8.15 -7.88
C LEU A 144 -20.10 8.97 -7.40
N ASP A 145 -19.93 10.29 -7.32
CA ASP A 145 -21.03 11.20 -7.06
C ASP A 145 -21.94 11.29 -8.31
N SER A 146 -23.19 10.82 -8.18
CA SER A 146 -24.15 10.65 -9.28
C SER A 146 -24.61 11.97 -9.93
N VAL A 147 -24.35 13.12 -9.30
CA VAL A 147 -24.91 14.42 -9.72
C VAL A 147 -24.18 15.05 -10.91
N VAL A 148 -22.99 14.57 -11.31
CA VAL A 148 -22.11 15.32 -12.26
C VAL A 148 -21.75 14.57 -13.56
N HIS A 149 -21.93 13.26 -13.67
CA HIS A 149 -21.12 12.45 -14.61
C HIS A 149 -21.77 11.91 -15.89
N LEU A 150 -22.71 12.62 -16.51
CA LEU A 150 -23.35 12.10 -17.74
C LEU A 150 -23.36 13.03 -18.95
N GLN A 151 -22.71 14.20 -18.93
CA GLN A 151 -22.89 15.18 -20.02
C GLN A 151 -21.65 15.62 -20.80
N THR A 152 -20.44 15.20 -20.43
CA THR A 152 -19.22 15.61 -21.16
C THR A 152 -18.18 14.50 -21.21
N SER A 153 -18.45 13.45 -22.00
CA SER A 153 -17.38 12.57 -22.47
C SER A 153 -16.62 13.31 -23.57
N SER A 154 -15.37 13.70 -23.30
CA SER A 154 -14.49 14.28 -24.31
C SER A 154 -13.80 13.16 -25.10
N GLU A 155 -13.57 13.35 -26.39
CA GLU A 155 -12.74 12.41 -27.17
C GLU A 155 -11.24 12.67 -26.96
N GLU A 156 -10.87 13.86 -26.52
CA GLU A 156 -9.48 14.30 -26.37
C GLU A 156 -9.28 15.12 -25.09
N ILE A 157 -8.10 14.99 -24.48
CA ILE A 157 -7.63 15.87 -23.42
C ILE A 157 -6.27 16.42 -23.84
N GLY A 158 -6.22 17.72 -24.15
CA GLY A 158 -5.00 18.36 -24.65
C GLY A 158 -4.60 17.78 -26.01
N THR A 159 -3.41 17.20 -26.11
CA THR A 159 -2.90 16.55 -27.34
C THR A 159 -3.16 15.04 -27.38
N VAL A 160 -3.76 14.48 -26.33
CA VAL A 160 -3.96 13.03 -26.19
C VAL A 160 -5.40 12.69 -26.55
N SER A 161 -5.58 11.95 -27.65
CA SER A 161 -6.88 11.42 -28.05
C SER A 161 -7.13 10.04 -27.44
N LEU A 162 -8.38 9.79 -27.07
CA LEU A 162 -8.81 8.50 -26.55
C LEU A 162 -8.61 7.39 -27.59
N ALA A 163 -8.78 7.70 -28.88
CA ALA A 163 -8.51 6.79 -29.99
C ALA A 163 -7.03 6.36 -30.05
N ALA A 164 -6.08 7.29 -29.89
CA ALA A 164 -4.66 6.96 -29.87
C ALA A 164 -4.29 6.07 -28.67
N VAL A 165 -4.84 6.36 -27.49
CA VAL A 165 -4.66 5.52 -26.29
C VAL A 165 -5.19 4.11 -26.53
N ARG A 166 -6.40 3.98 -27.08
CA ARG A 166 -7.00 2.68 -27.41
C ARG A 166 -6.15 1.87 -28.38
N LEU A 167 -5.70 2.49 -29.47
CA LEU A 167 -4.82 1.84 -30.44
C LEU A 167 -3.52 1.33 -29.79
N LYS A 168 -2.94 2.12 -28.88
CA LYS A 168 -1.73 1.73 -28.16
C LYS A 168 -1.97 0.56 -27.21
N LEU A 169 -3.04 0.58 -26.41
CA LEU A 169 -3.38 -0.49 -25.47
C LEU A 169 -3.70 -1.82 -26.17
N LEU A 170 -4.27 -1.76 -27.37
CA LEU A 170 -4.58 -2.93 -28.21
C LEU A 170 -3.38 -3.42 -29.02
N SER A 171 -2.26 -2.68 -29.04
CA SER A 171 -1.07 -3.08 -29.78
C SER A 171 -0.40 -4.30 -29.13
N ARG A 172 -0.07 -5.31 -29.96
CA ARG A 172 0.63 -6.51 -29.48
C ARG A 172 2.01 -6.19 -28.92
N SER A 173 2.75 -5.27 -29.54
CA SER A 173 4.07 -4.83 -29.05
C SER A 173 3.98 -4.18 -27.66
N PHE A 174 2.93 -3.39 -27.41
CA PHE A 174 2.67 -2.79 -26.11
C PHE A 174 2.27 -3.82 -25.06
N GLN A 175 1.36 -4.75 -25.38
CA GLN A 175 0.93 -5.80 -24.47
C GLN A 175 2.09 -6.70 -24.02
N VAL A 176 2.98 -7.08 -24.95
CA VAL A 176 4.20 -7.85 -24.65
C VAL A 176 5.16 -7.05 -23.77
N ALA A 177 5.35 -5.76 -24.05
CA ALA A 177 6.18 -4.88 -23.25
C ALA A 177 5.65 -4.73 -21.81
N VAL A 178 4.35 -4.53 -21.64
CA VAL A 178 3.70 -4.45 -20.32
C VAL A 178 3.80 -5.77 -19.57
N SER A 179 3.58 -6.91 -20.24
CA SER A 179 3.75 -8.23 -19.62
C SER A 179 5.16 -8.41 -19.10
N SER A 180 6.17 -8.16 -19.95
CA SER A 180 7.58 -8.25 -19.54
C SER A 180 7.91 -7.29 -18.38
N PHE A 181 7.30 -6.10 -18.36
CA PHE A 181 7.47 -5.16 -17.26
C PHE A 181 6.84 -5.68 -15.96
N VAL A 182 5.60 -6.18 -16.02
CA VAL A 182 4.86 -6.74 -14.88
C VAL A 182 5.58 -7.95 -14.29
N ASP A 183 6.11 -8.84 -15.14
CA ASP A 183 6.93 -9.97 -14.73
C ASP A 183 8.12 -9.50 -13.88
N ASN A 184 8.88 -8.53 -14.40
CA ASN A 184 10.03 -7.95 -13.70
C ASN A 184 9.60 -7.24 -12.40
N PHE A 185 8.53 -6.46 -12.44
CA PHE A 185 8.04 -5.70 -11.28
C PHE A 185 7.55 -6.61 -10.16
N SER A 186 6.83 -7.69 -10.49
CA SER A 186 6.32 -8.68 -9.53
C SER A 186 7.43 -9.36 -8.72
N SER A 187 8.62 -9.53 -9.31
CA SER A 187 9.78 -10.08 -8.59
C SER A 187 10.33 -9.16 -7.50
N ILE A 188 10.07 -7.85 -7.61
CA ILE A 188 10.60 -6.80 -6.74
C ILE A 188 9.57 -6.36 -5.69
N THR A 189 8.28 -6.54 -5.97
CA THR A 189 7.17 -6.04 -5.14
C THR A 189 6.42 -7.18 -4.43
N PRO A 190 6.67 -7.43 -3.13
CA PRO A 190 5.95 -8.45 -2.39
C PRO A 190 4.45 -8.11 -2.31
N GLY A 191 3.60 -9.08 -2.63
CA GLY A 191 2.14 -8.94 -2.64
C GLY A 191 1.52 -8.68 -4.02
N PHE A 192 2.30 -8.24 -5.01
CA PHE A 192 1.85 -8.15 -6.41
C PHE A 192 2.08 -9.51 -7.09
N LYS A 193 0.99 -10.23 -7.38
CA LYS A 193 1.08 -11.54 -8.02
C LYS A 193 1.38 -11.39 -9.50
N ASN A 194 2.29 -12.22 -10.00
CA ASN A 194 2.49 -12.32 -11.43
C ASN A 194 1.20 -12.80 -12.12
N GLN A 195 0.87 -12.21 -13.26
CA GLN A 195 -0.30 -12.53 -14.06
C GLN A 195 0.13 -13.18 -15.36
N ASP A 196 -0.65 -14.14 -15.83
CA ASP A 196 -0.43 -14.72 -17.15
C ASP A 196 -0.71 -13.69 -18.25
N PHE A 197 0.02 -13.82 -19.37
CA PHE A 197 -0.07 -12.91 -20.51
C PHE A 197 -1.52 -12.69 -20.98
N LEU A 198 -2.35 -13.76 -21.00
CA LEU A 198 -3.75 -13.67 -21.44
C LEU A 198 -4.60 -12.80 -20.51
N THR A 199 -4.34 -12.82 -19.19
CA THR A 199 -5.02 -11.95 -18.23
C THR A 199 -4.61 -10.49 -18.41
N ILE A 200 -3.32 -10.23 -18.68
CA ILE A 200 -2.81 -8.88 -18.97
C ILE A 200 -3.44 -8.35 -20.26
N GLU A 201 -3.46 -9.15 -21.33
CA GLU A 201 -4.08 -8.80 -22.61
C GLU A 201 -5.57 -8.45 -22.44
N ARG A 202 -6.34 -9.31 -21.75
CA ARG A 202 -7.76 -9.04 -21.46
C ARG A 202 -7.96 -7.77 -20.64
N SER A 203 -7.09 -7.53 -19.66
CA SER A 203 -7.14 -6.33 -18.81
C SER A 203 -6.88 -5.06 -19.63
N LEU A 204 -5.88 -5.07 -20.52
CA LEU A 204 -5.59 -3.94 -21.40
C LEU A 204 -6.72 -3.70 -22.42
N HIS A 205 -7.32 -4.76 -22.95
CA HIS A 205 -8.50 -4.66 -23.81
C HIS A 205 -9.70 -4.06 -23.07
N LEU A 206 -9.92 -4.47 -21.81
CA LEU A 206 -10.98 -3.92 -20.96
C LEU A 206 -10.78 -2.42 -20.72
N VAL A 207 -9.53 -1.99 -20.47
CA VAL A 207 -9.20 -0.56 -20.34
C VAL A 207 -9.48 0.18 -21.64
N ALA A 208 -9.05 -0.34 -22.78
CA ALA A 208 -9.30 0.28 -24.08
C ALA A 208 -10.81 0.48 -24.34
N GLU A 209 -11.63 -0.52 -24.00
CA GLU A 209 -13.08 -0.47 -24.20
C GLU A 209 -13.77 0.54 -23.26
N ARG A 210 -13.40 0.55 -21.97
CA ARG A 210 -14.17 1.21 -20.91
C ARG A 210 -13.60 2.55 -20.44
N LEU A 211 -12.39 2.92 -20.87
CA LEU A 211 -11.78 4.20 -20.53
C LEU A 211 -12.54 5.35 -21.20
N GLN A 212 -12.85 6.38 -20.41
CA GLN A 212 -13.50 7.61 -20.86
C GLN A 212 -12.81 8.84 -20.26
N PHE A 213 -12.80 9.92 -21.02
CA PHE A 213 -12.30 11.23 -20.59
C PHE A 213 -13.47 12.12 -20.19
N VAL A 214 -13.36 12.78 -19.05
CA VAL A 214 -14.39 13.65 -18.47
C VAL A 214 -13.78 14.97 -17.98
N GLU A 215 -14.59 16.01 -17.80
CA GLU A 215 -14.07 17.32 -17.35
C GLU A 215 -13.63 17.28 -15.87
N SER A 216 -14.42 16.64 -15.00
CA SER A 216 -14.10 16.52 -13.57
C SER A 216 -14.64 15.22 -12.99
N ILE A 217 -13.99 14.70 -11.95
CA ILE A 217 -14.45 13.52 -11.20
C ILE A 217 -14.59 13.90 -9.73
N TYR A 218 -15.73 13.52 -9.15
CA TYR A 218 -15.99 13.64 -7.72
C TYR A 218 -16.39 12.29 -7.18
N THR A 219 -15.72 11.89 -6.09
CA THR A 219 -16.00 10.64 -5.40
C THR A 219 -16.38 10.89 -3.96
N ARG A 220 -17.05 9.89 -3.40
CA ARG A 220 -17.45 9.80 -2.02
C ARG A 220 -16.84 8.53 -1.43
N VAL A 221 -16.05 8.70 -0.38
CA VAL A 221 -15.41 7.58 0.32
C VAL A 221 -16.20 7.29 1.59
N HIS A 222 -16.53 6.03 1.84
CA HIS A 222 -17.17 5.59 3.07
C HIS A 222 -16.57 4.29 3.61
N VAL A 223 -16.63 4.12 4.93
CA VAL A 223 -16.02 2.99 5.64
C VAL A 223 -17.13 2.03 6.10
N THR A 224 -17.12 0.81 5.60
CA THR A 224 -18.10 -0.22 5.95
C THR A 224 -17.68 -1.00 7.20
N CYS A 225 -18.00 -0.49 8.40
CA CYS A 225 -17.73 -1.24 9.64
C CYS A 225 -18.87 -2.23 9.94
N ALA A 226 -18.52 -3.42 10.47
CA ALA A 226 -19.44 -4.53 10.70
C ALA A 226 -20.54 -4.24 11.75
N SER A 227 -20.45 -3.14 12.51
CA SER A 227 -21.39 -2.82 13.59
C SER A 227 -22.18 -1.53 13.38
N SER A 228 -21.89 -0.73 12.34
CA SER A 228 -22.69 0.42 11.94
C SER A 228 -22.14 1.02 10.65
N MET A 229 -23.04 1.36 9.70
CA MET A 229 -22.68 2.30 8.65
C MET A 229 -22.53 3.67 9.32
N VAL A 230 -21.31 4.21 9.34
CA VAL A 230 -21.11 5.61 9.69
C VAL A 230 -20.94 6.36 8.38
N PRO A 231 -21.98 7.05 7.90
CA PRO A 231 -21.90 7.83 6.68
C PRO A 231 -21.17 9.15 6.99
N GLU A 232 -19.86 9.08 7.17
CA GLU A 232 -19.00 10.25 7.16
C GLU A 232 -18.52 10.44 5.73
N TRP A 233 -18.99 11.50 5.10
CA TRP A 233 -18.78 11.75 3.68
C TRP A 233 -17.77 12.87 3.51
N GLU A 234 -16.67 12.58 2.84
CA GLU A 234 -15.82 13.60 2.26
C GLU A 234 -15.95 13.55 0.74
N ARG A 235 -16.35 14.69 0.15
CA ARG A 235 -16.38 14.86 -1.29
C ARG A 235 -14.99 15.25 -1.74
N GLU A 236 -14.36 14.41 -2.54
CA GLU A 236 -13.04 14.71 -3.09
C GLU A 236 -13.06 14.78 -4.61
N SER A 237 -12.27 15.72 -5.14
CA SER A 237 -11.93 15.76 -6.56
C SER A 237 -10.87 14.72 -6.87
N ARG A 238 -11.10 13.88 -7.87
CA ARG A 238 -10.13 12.87 -8.35
C ARG A 238 -9.68 13.18 -9.77
N LEU A 239 -8.45 12.80 -10.09
CA LEU A 239 -7.92 12.88 -11.47
C LEU A 239 -8.26 11.63 -12.29
N TYR A 240 -8.46 10.49 -11.63
CA TYR A 240 -8.96 9.27 -12.26
C TYR A 240 -9.81 8.49 -11.28
N TYR A 241 -10.68 7.62 -11.81
CA TYR A 241 -11.49 6.69 -11.04
C TYR A 241 -11.60 5.35 -11.77
N VAL A 242 -11.46 4.27 -11.03
CA VAL A 242 -11.68 2.90 -11.51
C VAL A 242 -12.73 2.25 -10.62
N HIS A 243 -13.84 1.85 -11.20
CA HIS A 243 -14.88 1.15 -10.44
C HIS A 243 -14.38 -0.21 -9.97
N ARG A 244 -14.78 -0.67 -8.77
CA ARG A 244 -14.34 -1.96 -8.19
C ARG A 244 -14.57 -3.18 -9.10
N SER A 245 -15.64 -3.18 -9.89
CA SER A 245 -15.93 -4.23 -10.87
C SER A 245 -15.32 -3.99 -12.25
N ASN A 246 -14.47 -2.98 -12.39
CA ASN A 246 -13.93 -2.47 -13.65
C ASN A 246 -15.03 -2.10 -14.67
N ALA A 247 -16.25 -1.79 -14.19
CA ALA A 247 -17.40 -1.42 -15.03
C ALA A 247 -17.21 -0.09 -15.77
N CYS A 248 -16.53 0.86 -15.14
CA CYS A 248 -16.16 2.13 -15.75
C CYS A 248 -14.77 2.58 -15.28
N MET A 249 -14.09 3.31 -16.15
CA MET A 249 -12.76 3.89 -15.90
C MET A 249 -12.77 5.32 -16.44
N LEU A 250 -12.57 6.29 -15.56
CA LEU A 250 -12.69 7.70 -15.89
C LEU A 250 -11.35 8.40 -15.66
N ILE A 251 -10.97 9.30 -16.55
CA ILE A 251 -9.87 10.25 -16.36
C ILE A 251 -10.44 11.66 -16.49
N ALA A 252 -10.25 12.47 -15.45
CA ALA A 252 -10.59 13.87 -15.46
C ALA A 252 -9.50 14.67 -16.18
N LYS A 253 -9.87 15.85 -16.68
CA LYS A 253 -8.91 16.82 -17.20
C LYS A 253 -7.89 17.21 -16.12
N PRO A 254 -6.60 16.90 -16.30
CA PRO A 254 -5.59 17.21 -15.31
C PRO A 254 -5.19 18.69 -15.35
N PRO A 255 -4.60 19.20 -14.24
CA PRO A 255 -3.80 20.42 -14.25
C PRO A 255 -2.63 20.31 -15.24
N SER A 256 -2.10 21.44 -15.71
CA SER A 256 -1.06 21.50 -16.76
C SER A 256 0.25 20.78 -16.42
N TYR A 257 0.52 20.52 -15.15
CA TYR A 257 1.72 19.83 -14.68
C TYR A 257 1.56 18.30 -14.55
N VAL A 258 0.35 17.75 -14.77
CA VAL A 258 0.11 16.31 -14.78
C VAL A 258 -0.16 15.84 -16.21
N ARG A 259 0.63 14.88 -16.70
CA ARG A 259 0.45 14.35 -18.05
C ARG A 259 -0.68 13.33 -18.06
N VAL A 260 -1.55 13.41 -19.06
CA VAL A 260 -2.69 12.49 -19.24
C VAL A 260 -2.22 11.03 -19.34
N LEU A 261 -1.10 10.78 -20.01
CA LEU A 261 -0.56 9.42 -20.17
C LEU A 261 -0.10 8.79 -18.84
N ASP A 262 0.30 9.59 -17.85
CA ASP A 262 0.62 9.06 -16.52
C ASP A 262 -0.66 8.67 -15.76
N LEU A 263 -1.77 9.37 -16.00
CA LEU A 263 -3.09 8.96 -15.49
C LEU A 263 -3.59 7.69 -16.18
N VAL A 264 -3.38 7.55 -17.49
CA VAL A 264 -3.66 6.29 -18.22
C VAL A 264 -2.83 5.15 -17.63
N ALA A 265 -1.53 5.37 -17.40
CA ALA A 265 -0.68 4.39 -16.74
C ALA A 265 -1.20 4.03 -15.34
N SER A 266 -1.70 5.00 -14.57
CA SER A 266 -2.29 4.77 -13.24
C SER A 266 -3.56 3.92 -13.31
N VAL A 267 -4.45 4.18 -14.28
CA VAL A 267 -5.65 3.36 -14.52
C VAL A 267 -5.27 1.94 -14.93
N VAL A 268 -4.36 1.78 -15.90
CA VAL A 268 -3.87 0.47 -16.34
C VAL A 268 -3.27 -0.30 -15.16
N SER A 269 -2.46 0.37 -14.35
CA SER A 269 -1.84 -0.23 -13.17
C SER A 269 -2.87 -0.74 -12.17
N HIS A 270 -3.92 0.05 -11.91
CA HIS A 270 -5.02 -0.36 -11.04
C HIS A 270 -5.74 -1.59 -11.57
N VAL A 271 -6.07 -1.62 -12.87
CA VAL A 271 -6.77 -2.76 -13.49
C VAL A 271 -5.90 -4.02 -13.51
N LEU A 272 -4.59 -3.86 -13.70
CA LEU A 272 -3.62 -4.94 -13.57
C LEU A 272 -3.41 -5.39 -12.11
N GLY A 273 -4.07 -4.76 -11.13
CA GLY A 273 -3.92 -5.12 -9.72
C GLY A 273 -2.57 -4.73 -9.14
N SER A 274 -1.89 -3.73 -9.71
CA SER A 274 -0.72 -3.13 -9.10
C SER A 274 -1.15 -2.16 -7.99
N PRO A 275 -0.56 -2.26 -6.79
CA PRO A 275 -0.87 -1.36 -5.68
C PRO A 275 -0.31 0.06 -5.86
N VAL A 276 0.58 0.24 -6.83
CA VAL A 276 1.18 1.52 -7.18
C VAL A 276 1.06 1.77 -8.69
N PRO A 277 1.05 3.02 -9.15
CA PRO A 277 1.20 3.33 -10.56
C PRO A 277 2.52 2.73 -11.09
N LEU A 278 2.41 1.81 -12.05
CA LEU A 278 3.54 1.26 -12.78
C LEU A 278 4.13 2.36 -13.66
N PRO A 279 5.46 2.48 -13.76
CA PRO A 279 6.13 3.49 -14.58
C PRO A 279 6.09 3.14 -16.08
N ILE A 280 4.92 2.79 -16.59
CA ILE A 280 4.68 2.42 -18.00
C ILE A 280 4.24 3.63 -18.84
N GLY A 281 4.19 4.84 -18.27
CA GLY A 281 3.87 6.08 -18.99
C GLY A 281 4.79 6.30 -20.21
N SER A 282 6.07 5.97 -20.09
CA SER A 282 7.03 6.03 -21.19
C SER A 282 6.72 5.06 -22.34
N LEU A 283 6.10 3.90 -22.03
CA LEU A 283 5.66 2.95 -23.07
C LEU A 283 4.45 3.48 -23.84
N LEU A 284 3.60 4.29 -23.19
CA LEU A 284 2.48 4.96 -23.84
C LEU A 284 2.95 6.09 -24.77
N LEU A 285 4.07 6.74 -24.44
CA LEU A 285 4.67 7.83 -25.22
C LEU A 285 5.47 7.36 -26.44
N CYS A 286 6.05 6.17 -26.41
CA CYS A 286 6.98 5.76 -27.46
C CYS A 286 6.25 5.46 -28.79
N PRO A 287 6.94 5.53 -29.94
CA PRO A 287 6.40 5.07 -31.22
C PRO A 287 5.99 3.59 -31.20
N HIS A 288 5.09 3.21 -32.11
CA HIS A 288 4.73 1.81 -32.31
C HIS A 288 5.97 0.93 -32.56
N ASP A 289 5.98 -0.24 -31.95
CA ASP A 289 7.00 -1.30 -32.07
C ASP A 289 8.37 -1.01 -31.43
N SER A 290 8.52 0.14 -30.78
CA SER A 290 9.72 0.50 -29.99
C SER A 290 9.61 0.15 -28.50
N GLU A 291 8.43 -0.30 -28.04
CA GLU A 291 8.12 -0.53 -26.62
C GLU A 291 9.05 -1.56 -25.99
N THR A 292 9.37 -2.64 -26.72
CA THR A 292 10.23 -3.72 -26.20
C THR A 292 11.67 -3.25 -25.96
N ASP A 293 12.16 -2.31 -26.77
CA ASP A 293 13.48 -1.70 -26.58
C ASP A 293 13.47 -0.70 -25.42
N VAL A 294 12.37 0.04 -25.25
CA VAL A 294 12.17 0.90 -24.07
C VAL A 294 12.15 0.07 -22.78
N VAL A 295 11.51 -1.11 -22.76
CA VAL A 295 11.53 -2.01 -21.59
C VAL A 295 12.96 -2.50 -21.27
N LYS A 296 13.78 -2.81 -22.29
CA LYS A 296 15.19 -3.20 -22.09
C LYS A 296 16.03 -2.07 -21.49
N ILE A 297 15.66 -0.81 -21.76
CA ILE A 297 16.30 0.38 -21.17
C ILE A 297 15.79 0.62 -19.74
N LEU A 298 14.48 0.46 -19.53
CA LEU A 298 13.81 0.64 -18.24
C LEU A 298 14.13 -0.44 -17.19
N LYS A 299 15.11 -1.32 -17.44
CA LYS A 299 15.58 -2.36 -16.51
C LYS A 299 15.55 -1.83 -15.07
N LEU A 300 14.59 -2.35 -14.29
CA LEU A 300 14.41 -2.09 -12.87
C LEU A 300 15.65 -2.62 -12.15
N SER A 301 16.66 -1.78 -12.05
CA SER A 301 17.99 -2.18 -11.59
C SER A 301 17.97 -2.19 -10.06
N SER A 302 18.09 -3.37 -9.47
CA SER A 302 18.61 -3.53 -8.11
C SER A 302 20.09 -3.12 -8.13
N HIS A 303 20.32 -1.81 -7.97
CA HIS A 303 21.56 -1.20 -7.49
C HIS A 303 22.86 -1.55 -8.23
N GLU A 304 23.25 -0.81 -9.28
CA GLU A 304 24.64 -0.44 -9.56
C GLU A 304 24.76 0.94 -10.27
N ARG A 305 25.73 1.74 -9.82
CA ARG A 305 26.00 3.15 -10.16
C ARG A 305 26.38 3.40 -11.63
N LYS A 306 26.07 4.61 -12.14
CA LYS A 306 27.01 5.54 -12.82
C LYS A 306 26.40 6.94 -13.03
N MET A 307 27.17 7.99 -12.68
CA MET A 307 26.88 9.42 -12.87
C MET A 307 26.85 9.81 -14.35
N GLY A 308 26.02 10.80 -14.72
CA GLY A 308 26.24 11.58 -15.96
C GLY A 308 25.14 12.55 -16.38
N VAL A 309 25.41 13.84 -16.12
CA VAL A 309 25.10 15.07 -16.91
C VAL A 309 23.63 15.56 -17.05
N SER A 310 23.45 16.83 -16.68
CA SER A 310 22.26 17.69 -16.83
C SER A 310 22.30 18.52 -18.12
N PRO A 311 21.13 18.93 -18.66
CA PRO A 311 21.00 20.20 -19.36
C PRO A 311 19.98 21.15 -18.71
N ARG A 312 20.37 22.42 -18.67
CA ARG A 312 19.56 23.64 -18.46
C ARG A 312 18.75 23.90 -19.75
N GLY A 313 17.62 24.59 -19.84
CA GLY A 313 16.72 25.36 -18.98
C GLY A 313 15.72 26.07 -19.92
N ASP A 314 14.58 26.58 -19.43
CA ASP A 314 13.93 27.83 -19.91
C ASP A 314 12.71 28.20 -19.04
N MET A 315 12.50 29.51 -18.87
CA MET A 315 11.68 30.15 -17.84
C MET A 315 10.17 30.28 -18.19
N LEU A 316 9.30 30.11 -17.18
CA LEU A 316 7.88 30.46 -17.17
C LEU A 316 7.50 31.31 -15.92
N PRO A 317 6.30 31.88 -15.78
CA PRO A 317 6.02 32.99 -14.85
C PRO A 317 6.14 32.66 -13.35
N GLN A 318 6.68 33.62 -12.58
CA GLN A 318 7.22 33.44 -11.21
C GLN A 318 6.23 32.99 -10.14
N ASP A 319 4.92 33.18 -10.32
CA ASP A 319 3.90 32.80 -9.33
C ASP A 319 3.38 31.36 -9.53
N ALA A 320 3.42 30.84 -10.77
CA ALA A 320 3.13 29.44 -11.07
C ALA A 320 4.31 28.51 -10.71
N ILE A 321 5.55 28.99 -10.90
CA ILE A 321 6.78 28.26 -10.53
C ILE A 321 6.84 28.00 -9.02
N LYS A 322 6.44 28.96 -8.18
CA LYS A 322 6.45 28.79 -6.71
C LYS A 322 5.50 27.68 -6.25
N GLN A 323 4.29 27.60 -6.81
CA GLN A 323 3.31 26.57 -6.46
C GLN A 323 3.70 25.17 -6.97
N VAL A 324 4.28 25.09 -8.18
CA VAL A 324 4.77 23.82 -8.77
C VAL A 324 5.99 23.30 -7.99
N HIS A 325 6.97 24.16 -7.67
CA HIS A 325 8.12 23.75 -6.83
C HIS A 325 7.67 23.25 -5.46
N THR A 326 6.73 23.91 -4.78
CA THR A 326 6.26 23.43 -3.47
C THR A 326 5.56 22.07 -3.51
N THR A 327 5.05 21.66 -4.68
CA THR A 327 4.37 20.37 -4.86
C THR A 327 5.36 19.24 -5.11
N LEU A 328 6.51 19.55 -5.70
CA LEU A 328 7.60 18.61 -5.99
C LEU A 328 8.61 18.49 -4.85
N LEU A 329 8.57 19.37 -3.84
CA LEU A 329 9.40 19.25 -2.65
C LEU A 329 8.97 18.06 -1.78
N CYS A 330 9.96 17.33 -1.29
CA CYS A 330 9.77 16.28 -0.32
C CYS A 330 9.08 16.83 0.92
N ARG A 331 7.95 16.21 1.29
CA ARG A 331 7.13 16.61 2.45
C ARG A 331 7.74 16.27 3.81
N ILE A 332 8.94 15.71 3.82
CA ILE A 332 9.69 15.37 5.03
C ILE A 332 10.73 16.45 5.30
N CYS A 333 11.66 16.68 4.36
CA CYS A 333 12.72 17.68 4.54
C CYS A 333 12.34 19.08 4.05
N PHE A 334 11.38 19.20 3.13
CA PHE A 334 11.01 20.45 2.44
C PHE A 334 12.18 21.13 1.69
N THR A 335 13.31 20.45 1.50
CA THR A 335 14.51 20.99 0.84
C THR A 335 14.78 20.40 -0.54
N SER A 336 14.54 19.10 -0.69
CA SER A 336 14.91 18.34 -1.90
C SER A 336 13.66 17.93 -2.66
N GLU A 337 13.76 17.86 -3.98
CA GLU A 337 12.68 17.35 -4.83
C GLU A 337 12.45 15.86 -4.59
N ILE A 338 11.21 15.42 -4.73
CA ILE A 338 10.84 14.00 -4.67
C ILE A 338 11.46 13.27 -5.88
N ASP A 339 12.23 12.22 -5.62
CA ASP A 339 12.88 11.42 -6.66
C ASP A 339 12.83 9.92 -6.33
N ILE A 340 12.07 9.53 -5.30
CA ILE A 340 11.87 8.15 -4.86
C ILE A 340 10.40 7.86 -4.66
N THR A 341 9.97 6.68 -5.12
CA THR A 341 8.70 6.03 -4.77
C THR A 341 8.96 4.86 -3.83
N SER A 342 8.26 4.82 -2.71
CA SER A 342 8.32 3.73 -1.72
C SER A 342 7.38 2.59 -2.12
N ILE A 343 7.91 1.38 -2.27
CA ILE A 343 7.14 0.18 -2.60
C ILE A 343 6.81 -0.58 -1.31
N PRO A 344 5.57 -1.07 -1.11
CA PRO A 344 4.47 -1.17 -2.08
C PRO A 344 3.41 -0.06 -1.98
N CYS A 345 3.57 0.95 -1.11
CA CYS A 345 2.54 1.96 -0.87
C CYS A 345 2.47 3.11 -1.88
N GLY A 346 3.48 3.26 -2.75
CA GLY A 346 3.50 4.26 -3.81
C GLY A 346 3.78 5.70 -3.36
N HIS A 347 3.97 5.95 -2.06
CA HIS A 347 4.25 7.29 -1.57
C HIS A 347 5.65 7.76 -2.00
N VAL A 348 5.72 9.05 -2.34
CA VAL A 348 6.91 9.69 -2.91
C VAL A 348 7.64 10.56 -1.91
N MET A 349 8.97 10.57 -1.97
CA MET A 349 9.86 11.38 -1.14
C MET A 349 11.21 11.59 -1.86
N CYS A 350 12.14 12.36 -1.27
CA CYS A 350 13.50 12.44 -1.78
C CYS A 350 14.35 11.26 -1.30
N HIS A 351 15.39 10.93 -2.06
CA HIS A 351 16.32 9.82 -1.75
C HIS A 351 16.98 9.96 -0.39
N GLN A 352 17.26 11.19 0.04
CA GLN A 352 17.88 11.45 1.33
C GLN A 352 16.93 11.12 2.50
N CYS A 353 15.62 11.32 2.32
CA CYS A 353 14.64 10.95 3.33
C CYS A 353 14.25 9.47 3.26
N SER A 354 14.45 8.81 2.13
CA SER A 354 14.14 7.38 1.98
C SER A 354 15.26 6.44 2.45
N SER A 355 16.50 6.92 2.59
CA SER A 355 17.68 6.06 2.81
C SER A 355 17.64 5.25 4.10
N ASP A 356 17.08 5.82 5.17
CA ASP A 356 17.18 5.28 6.53
C ASP A 356 15.82 4.94 7.17
N ILE A 357 14.79 4.73 6.35
CA ILE A 357 13.44 4.39 6.82
C ILE A 357 13.03 2.99 6.37
N SER A 358 12.49 2.21 7.31
CA SER A 358 11.92 0.88 7.03
C SER A 358 10.42 0.89 6.78
N HIS A 359 9.74 1.99 7.12
CA HIS A 359 8.30 2.18 6.96
C HIS A 359 8.03 3.55 6.36
N CYS A 360 7.02 3.62 5.49
CA CYS A 360 6.63 4.87 4.86
C CYS A 360 6.19 5.89 5.93
N PRO A 361 6.74 7.11 5.96
CA PRO A 361 6.38 8.11 6.96
C PRO A 361 4.96 8.65 6.77
N PHE A 362 4.37 8.46 5.58
CA PHE A 362 3.03 8.93 5.26
C PHE A 362 1.95 7.92 5.66
N CYS A 363 2.15 6.64 5.37
CA CYS A 363 1.11 5.60 5.57
C CYS A 363 1.56 4.43 6.46
N ARG A 364 2.79 4.45 6.96
CA ARG A 364 3.42 3.43 7.85
C ARG A 364 3.47 2.01 7.31
N VAL A 365 3.17 1.80 6.03
CA VAL A 365 3.39 0.52 5.34
C VAL A 365 4.89 0.23 5.28
N GLN A 366 5.29 -1.01 5.55
CA GLN A 366 6.68 -1.45 5.47
C GLN A 366 7.22 -1.28 4.04
N ILE A 367 8.37 -0.63 3.91
CA ILE A 367 9.03 -0.40 2.63
C ILE A 367 9.83 -1.65 2.27
N SER A 368 9.46 -2.31 1.18
CA SER A 368 10.21 -3.46 0.65
C SER A 368 11.38 -3.02 -0.23
N THR A 369 11.16 -1.99 -1.03
CA THR A 369 12.18 -1.38 -1.89
C THR A 369 11.80 0.06 -2.21
N THR A 370 12.72 0.78 -2.83
CA THR A 370 12.51 2.12 -3.37
C THR A 370 12.84 2.15 -4.85
N ILE A 371 12.02 2.83 -5.64
CA ILE A 371 12.25 3.03 -7.07
C ILE A 371 12.55 4.50 -7.30
N ARG A 372 13.64 4.80 -8.01
CA ARG A 372 13.96 6.17 -8.40
C ARG A 372 13.01 6.62 -9.50
N ILE A 373 12.35 7.75 -9.28
CA ILE A 373 11.50 8.41 -10.25
C ILE A 373 12.22 9.66 -10.77
N TYR A 374 12.11 9.88 -12.08
CA TYR A 374 12.62 11.07 -12.74
C TYR A 374 11.43 11.89 -13.20
N LEU A 375 11.22 13.02 -12.53
CA LEU A 375 10.18 13.99 -12.90
C LEU A 375 10.75 14.86 -14.01
N SER A 376 10.10 14.83 -15.18
CA SER A 376 10.53 15.52 -16.41
C SER A 376 9.95 16.91 -16.52
#